data_AF-A0A7V3NKK6-F1
#
_entry.id   AF-A0A7V3NKK6-F1
#
_cell.length_a   1.000
_cell.length_b   1.000
_cell.length_c   1.000
_cell.angle_alpha   90.00
_cell.angle_beta   90.00
_cell.angle_gamma   90.00
#
_symmetry.space_group_name_H-M   'P 1'
#
loop_
_entity.id
_entity.type
_entity.pdbx_description
1 polymer ?
#
loop_
_entity_poly.entity_id
_entity_poly.type
_entity_poly.pdbx_seq_one_letter_code
_entity_poly.pdbx_strand_id
1 'polypeptide(L)'
;MIGGVLALAKRKVLTVLMWASGWPGVGRLCLLLAGWLAGPYKNRRILAYLTDRPYVSPRAQVHCPDLRLGPHCFIDDGVTIYAHPGAGPVVLGKGVHLYRGCIVEVGAGAGVYIGDDTHIQAGCNLKGFGGNLRIGANVQVAPGCTFSPYEHCFDDPDRPIREQGIRHEGDIVVEDDVWLGAGVRVLDGVRIGRGAVIGAGAVVTRSIPPNAVAAGVPARVLRYRGQGPA
;
A
#
# COMPACT_ATOMS: atom_id res chain seq x y z
N MET A 1 24.58 28.98 6.34
CA MET A 1 23.67 30.14 6.15
C MET A 1 23.02 30.13 4.77
N ILE A 2 23.77 30.13 3.66
CA ILE A 2 23.23 30.16 2.27
C ILE A 2 22.34 28.94 1.93
N GLY A 3 22.73 27.73 2.34
CA GLY A 3 21.94 26.51 2.07
C GLY A 3 20.55 26.48 2.74
N GLY A 4 20.39 27.14 3.90
CA GLY A 4 19.11 27.21 4.60
C GLY A 4 18.11 28.16 3.92
N VAL A 5 18.61 29.27 3.37
CA VAL A 5 17.79 30.24 2.62
C VAL A 5 17.27 29.63 1.32
N LEU A 6 18.13 28.91 0.60
CA LEU A 6 17.74 28.23 -0.65
C LEU A 6 16.72 27.11 -0.39
N ALA A 7 16.88 26.35 0.69
CA ALA A 7 15.92 25.32 1.09
C ALA A 7 14.55 25.91 1.47
N LEU A 8 14.53 27.05 2.17
CA LEU A 8 13.30 27.76 2.53
C LEU A 8 12.58 28.33 1.29
N ALA A 9 13.32 28.94 0.37
CA ALA A 9 12.78 29.45 -0.89
C ALA A 9 12.17 28.31 -1.72
N LYS A 10 12.88 27.18 -1.86
CA LYS A 10 12.37 25.98 -2.54
C LYS A 10 11.07 25.48 -1.91
N ARG A 11 11.01 25.40 -0.57
CA ARG A 11 9.81 24.95 0.14
C ARG A 11 8.61 25.87 -0.15
N LYS A 12 8.79 27.19 -0.11
CA LYS A 12 7.71 28.15 -0.44
C LYS A 12 7.18 27.95 -1.86
N VAL A 13 8.06 27.80 -2.84
CA VAL A 13 7.67 27.54 -4.24
C VAL A 13 6.87 26.24 -4.36
N LEU A 14 7.35 25.16 -3.75
CA LEU A 14 6.64 23.88 -3.77
C LEU A 14 5.27 23.96 -3.09
N THR A 15 5.14 24.70 -1.99
CA THR A 15 3.85 24.91 -1.31
C THR A 15 2.86 25.65 -2.21
N VAL A 16 3.29 26.70 -2.92
CA VAL A 16 2.43 27.42 -3.87
C VAL A 16 1.97 26.49 -5.00
N LEU A 17 2.88 25.68 -5.55
CA LEU A 17 2.52 24.71 -6.59
C LEU A 17 1.54 23.64 -6.09
N MET A 18 1.72 23.16 -4.85
CA MET A 18 0.79 22.20 -4.24
C MET A 18 -0.58 22.81 -3.98
N TRP A 19 -0.66 24.08 -3.59
CA TRP A 19 -1.93 24.79 -3.43
C TRP A 19 -2.64 24.97 -4.78
N ALA A 20 -1.91 25.45 -5.79
CA ALA A 20 -2.42 25.61 -7.16
C ALA A 20 -2.78 24.27 -7.84
N SER A 21 -2.28 23.13 -7.34
CA SER A 21 -2.61 21.80 -7.87
C SER A 21 -4.10 21.45 -7.76
N GLY A 22 -4.85 22.14 -6.90
CA GLY A 22 -6.29 21.98 -6.76
C GLY A 22 -7.11 22.69 -7.85
N TRP A 23 -6.50 23.56 -8.65
CA TRP A 23 -7.21 24.38 -9.63
C TRP A 23 -7.49 23.61 -10.94
N PRO A 24 -8.72 23.68 -11.46
CA PRO A 24 -9.05 23.12 -12.77
C PRO A 24 -8.14 23.66 -13.88
N GLY A 25 -7.77 22.82 -14.84
CA GLY A 25 -6.96 23.20 -16.01
C GLY A 25 -5.45 23.33 -15.77
N VAL A 26 -5.02 23.87 -14.63
CA VAL A 26 -3.59 24.09 -14.32
C VAL A 26 -3.00 23.11 -13.32
N GLY A 27 -3.84 22.39 -12.57
CA GLY A 27 -3.40 21.57 -11.45
C GLY A 27 -2.42 20.47 -11.84
N ARG A 28 -2.63 19.83 -13.00
CA ARG A 28 -1.72 18.78 -13.52
C ARG A 28 -0.33 19.33 -13.82
N LEU A 29 -0.24 20.51 -14.44
CA LEU A 29 1.03 21.17 -14.71
C LEU A 29 1.75 21.55 -13.41
N CYS A 30 1.02 22.05 -12.42
CA CYS A 30 1.58 22.38 -11.10
C CYS A 30 2.18 21.14 -10.42
N LEU A 31 1.50 19.99 -10.47
CA LEU A 31 2.01 18.72 -9.93
C LEU A 31 3.25 18.23 -10.68
N LEU A 32 3.31 18.40 -12.00
CA LEU A 32 4.49 18.05 -12.80
C LEU A 32 5.71 18.90 -12.40
N LEU A 33 5.52 20.22 -12.29
CA LEU A 33 6.57 21.15 -11.87
C LEU A 33 7.01 20.89 -10.43
N ALA A 34 6.06 20.68 -9.51
CA ALA A 34 6.35 20.34 -8.12
C ALA A 34 7.14 19.04 -8.02
N GLY A 35 6.74 18.01 -8.76
CA GLY A 35 7.44 16.72 -8.82
C GLY A 35 8.85 16.81 -9.40
N TRP A 36 9.06 17.67 -10.40
CA TRP A 36 10.40 17.94 -10.97
C TRP A 36 11.29 18.67 -9.96
N LEU A 37 10.79 19.75 -9.35
CA LEU A 37 11.54 20.55 -8.38
C LEU A 37 11.85 19.79 -7.08
N ALA A 38 10.92 18.96 -6.58
CA ALA A 38 11.12 18.18 -5.37
C ALA A 38 12.26 17.16 -5.53
N GLY A 39 12.46 16.63 -6.74
CA GLY A 39 13.48 15.63 -7.07
C GLY A 39 12.88 14.23 -7.26
N PRO A 40 13.72 13.19 -7.38
CA PRO A 40 13.25 11.84 -7.69
C PRO A 40 12.70 11.10 -6.47
N TYR A 41 11.79 10.15 -6.72
CA TYR A 41 11.40 9.09 -5.78
C TYR A 41 10.99 9.65 -4.39
N LYS A 42 11.61 9.15 -3.31
CA LYS A 42 11.34 9.53 -1.91
C LYS A 42 11.49 11.02 -1.62
N ASN A 43 12.22 11.77 -2.44
CA ASN A 43 12.31 13.23 -2.27
C ASN A 43 10.96 13.92 -2.50
N ARG A 44 10.06 13.34 -3.30
CA ARG A 44 8.73 13.88 -3.56
C ARG A 44 7.75 13.70 -2.41
N ARG A 45 8.05 12.83 -1.44
CA ARG A 45 7.20 12.62 -0.26
C ARG A 45 6.91 13.94 0.47
N ILE A 46 7.85 14.89 0.45
CA ILE A 46 7.64 16.21 1.06
C ILE A 46 6.38 16.90 0.52
N LEU A 47 6.02 16.69 -0.75
CA LEU A 47 4.87 17.33 -1.39
C LEU A 47 3.55 17.00 -0.72
N ALA A 48 3.41 15.78 -0.18
CA ALA A 48 2.21 15.36 0.56
C ALA A 48 2.03 16.13 1.88
N TYR A 49 3.10 16.70 2.43
CA TYR A 49 3.10 17.41 3.71
C TYR A 49 3.15 18.95 3.57
N LEU A 50 3.07 19.47 2.35
CA LEU A 50 3.08 20.93 2.13
C LEU A 50 1.70 21.57 2.26
N THR A 51 0.63 20.77 2.13
CA THR A 51 -0.78 21.15 2.32
C THR A 51 -1.54 19.95 2.87
N ASP A 52 -2.81 20.12 3.25
CA ASP A 52 -3.68 19.01 3.66
C ASP A 52 -4.17 18.17 2.47
N ARG A 53 -3.95 18.64 1.24
CA ARG A 53 -4.29 17.91 0.02
C ARG A 53 -3.27 16.78 -0.19
N PRO A 54 -3.71 15.53 -0.40
CA PRO A 54 -2.79 14.44 -0.69
C PRO A 54 -2.05 14.67 -2.01
N TYR A 55 -0.82 14.18 -2.09
CA TYR A 55 -0.07 14.17 -3.35
C TYR A 55 -0.38 12.90 -4.13
N VAL A 56 -0.94 13.07 -5.33
CA VAL A 56 -1.09 12.01 -6.32
C VAL A 56 -0.25 12.36 -7.54
N SER A 57 0.73 11.51 -7.84
CA SER A 57 1.57 11.74 -9.02
C SER A 57 0.72 11.81 -10.30
N PRO A 58 1.01 12.77 -11.21
CA PRO A 58 0.42 12.78 -12.56
C PRO A 58 0.77 11.56 -13.41
N ARG A 59 1.67 10.69 -12.92
CA ARG A 59 2.07 9.41 -13.53
C ARG A 59 1.47 8.20 -12.83
N ALA A 60 0.61 8.39 -11.82
CA ALA A 60 -0.22 7.32 -11.29
C ALA A 60 -1.42 7.07 -12.22
N GLN A 61 -1.89 5.83 -12.26
CA GLN A 61 -3.05 5.42 -13.03
C GLN A 61 -4.18 5.12 -12.05
N VAL A 62 -5.23 5.92 -12.06
CA VAL A 62 -6.34 5.79 -11.11
C VAL A 62 -7.65 5.60 -11.87
N HIS A 63 -8.25 4.44 -11.68
CA HIS A 63 -9.59 4.09 -12.12
C HIS A 63 -10.31 3.44 -10.94
N CYS A 64 -10.77 4.25 -9.99
CA CYS A 64 -11.46 3.80 -8.79
C CYS A 64 -12.46 4.87 -8.37
N PRO A 65 -13.77 4.69 -8.66
CA PRO A 65 -14.78 5.70 -8.34
C PRO A 65 -14.91 5.99 -6.84
N ASP A 66 -14.72 4.98 -5.99
CA ASP A 66 -14.76 5.10 -4.53
C ASP A 66 -13.35 5.05 -3.92
N LEU A 67 -12.50 5.98 -4.38
CA LEU A 67 -11.17 6.23 -3.81
C LEU A 67 -11.25 7.33 -2.76
N ARG A 68 -10.93 7.00 -1.51
CA ARG A 68 -10.92 7.93 -0.38
C ARG A 68 -9.50 8.07 0.15
N LEU A 69 -8.99 9.29 0.14
CA LEU A 69 -7.62 9.61 0.56
C LEU A 69 -7.65 10.54 1.78
N GLY A 70 -7.04 10.11 2.87
CA GLY A 70 -6.75 10.95 4.02
C GLY A 70 -5.75 12.07 3.69
N PRO A 71 -5.62 13.07 4.58
CA PRO A 71 -4.63 14.12 4.42
C PRO A 71 -3.21 13.53 4.44
N HIS A 72 -2.30 14.18 3.73
CA HIS A 72 -0.90 13.79 3.62
C HIS A 72 -0.62 12.41 3.01
N CYS A 73 -1.58 11.81 2.31
CA CYS A 73 -1.27 10.64 1.49
C CYS A 73 -0.28 10.99 0.38
N PHE A 74 0.62 10.05 0.08
CA PHE A 74 1.58 10.13 -1.02
C PHE A 74 1.38 8.94 -1.95
N ILE A 75 1.00 9.22 -3.19
CA ILE A 75 0.90 8.22 -4.26
C ILE A 75 1.95 8.56 -5.31
N ASP A 76 2.97 7.70 -5.41
CA ASP A 76 4.15 7.91 -6.26
C ASP A 76 3.89 7.58 -7.74
N ASP A 77 4.90 7.85 -8.58
CA ASP A 77 4.89 7.52 -10.01
C ASP A 77 4.63 6.02 -10.24
N GLY A 78 3.79 5.69 -11.23
CA GLY A 78 3.55 4.31 -11.63
C GLY A 78 2.76 3.47 -10.63
N VAL A 79 2.15 4.09 -9.60
CA VAL A 79 1.12 3.42 -8.82
C VAL A 79 -0.13 3.26 -9.67
N THR A 80 -0.72 2.06 -9.65
CA THR A 80 -2.01 1.76 -10.28
C THR A 80 -3.05 1.48 -9.21
N ILE A 81 -4.19 2.16 -9.27
CA ILE A 81 -5.37 1.88 -8.44
C ILE A 81 -6.53 1.60 -9.39
N TYR A 82 -7.01 0.36 -9.41
CA TYR A 82 -8.04 -0.10 -10.34
C TYR A 82 -9.19 -0.78 -9.61
N ALA A 83 -10.41 -0.42 -9.98
CA ALA A 83 -11.64 -1.01 -9.49
C ALA A 83 -12.42 -1.66 -10.63
N HIS A 84 -12.71 -2.95 -10.49
CA HIS A 84 -13.65 -3.65 -11.36
C HIS A 84 -15.09 -3.17 -11.11
N PRO A 85 -16.04 -3.37 -12.05
CA PRO A 85 -17.45 -3.09 -11.81
C PRO A 85 -17.97 -3.80 -10.55
N GLY A 86 -18.66 -3.07 -9.67
CA GLY A 86 -19.17 -3.61 -8.42
C GLY A 86 -18.12 -3.88 -7.34
N ALA A 87 -16.90 -3.36 -7.49
CA ALA A 87 -15.88 -3.41 -6.44
C ALA A 87 -16.26 -2.56 -5.22
N GLY A 88 -15.70 -2.93 -4.07
CA GLY A 88 -15.69 -2.10 -2.87
C GLY A 88 -14.70 -0.92 -2.98
N PRO A 89 -14.59 -0.11 -1.92
CA PRO A 89 -13.77 1.10 -1.93
C PRO A 89 -12.27 0.81 -1.81
N VAL A 90 -11.46 1.80 -2.18
CA VAL A 90 -10.08 1.93 -1.74
C VAL A 90 -10.01 3.09 -0.75
N VAL A 91 -9.72 2.79 0.51
CA VAL A 91 -9.68 3.77 1.61
C VAL A 91 -8.27 3.83 2.19
N LEU A 92 -7.63 5.00 2.07
CA LEU A 92 -6.32 5.27 2.65
C LEU A 92 -6.48 6.30 3.78
N GLY A 93 -6.00 5.95 4.97
CA GLY A 93 -5.93 6.82 6.14
C GLY A 93 -4.95 7.99 5.96
N LYS A 94 -4.79 8.80 7.01
CA LYS A 94 -3.85 9.93 7.02
C LYS A 94 -2.41 9.43 6.85
N GLY A 95 -1.60 10.13 6.06
CA GLY A 95 -0.16 9.87 5.97
C GLY A 95 0.20 8.54 5.28
N VAL A 96 -0.74 7.89 4.59
CA VAL A 96 -0.45 6.64 3.87
C VAL A 96 0.42 6.90 2.66
N HIS A 97 1.49 6.12 2.51
CA HIS A 97 2.38 6.21 1.35
C HIS A 97 2.34 4.95 0.51
N LEU A 98 1.96 5.09 -0.77
CA LEU A 98 2.10 4.08 -1.80
C LEU A 98 3.27 4.45 -2.71
N TYR A 99 4.38 3.70 -2.59
CA TYR A 99 5.57 3.95 -3.41
C TYR A 99 5.45 3.33 -4.81
N ARG A 100 6.35 3.77 -5.69
CA ARG A 100 6.34 3.44 -7.12
C ARG A 100 6.07 1.97 -7.43
N GLY A 101 5.20 1.75 -8.41
CA GLY A 101 4.91 0.43 -8.95
C GLY A 101 3.98 -0.42 -8.09
N CYS A 102 3.43 0.13 -7.00
CA CYS A 102 2.37 -0.54 -6.27
C CYS A 102 1.12 -0.68 -7.15
N ILE A 103 0.47 -1.84 -7.07
CA ILE A 103 -0.81 -2.11 -7.73
C ILE A 103 -1.84 -2.36 -6.64
N VAL A 104 -2.88 -1.54 -6.61
CA VAL A 104 -4.09 -1.73 -5.79
C VAL A 104 -5.21 -2.12 -6.72
N GLU A 105 -5.75 -3.32 -6.54
CA GLU A 105 -6.83 -3.84 -7.38
C GLU A 105 -8.00 -4.30 -6.50
N VAL A 106 -9.19 -3.81 -6.79
CA VAL A 106 -10.42 -4.14 -6.06
C VAL A 106 -11.50 -4.71 -6.98
N GLY A 107 -12.24 -5.71 -6.52
CA GLY A 107 -13.26 -6.39 -7.33
C GLY A 107 -14.13 -7.35 -6.54
N ALA A 108 -15.15 -7.90 -7.20
CA ALA A 108 -16.08 -8.87 -6.62
C ALA A 108 -16.65 -8.43 -5.24
N GLY A 109 -17.08 -7.17 -5.12
CA GLY A 109 -17.66 -6.62 -3.89
C GLY A 109 -16.68 -6.27 -2.77
N ALA A 110 -15.39 -6.59 -2.91
CA ALA A 110 -14.39 -6.36 -1.87
C ALA A 110 -13.59 -5.07 -2.09
N GLY A 111 -13.03 -4.54 -1.00
CA GLY A 111 -12.23 -3.31 -0.97
C GLY A 111 -10.85 -3.47 -0.33
N VAL A 112 -10.07 -2.38 -0.38
CA VAL A 112 -8.77 -2.26 0.27
C VAL A 112 -8.83 -1.11 1.27
N TYR A 113 -8.45 -1.39 2.51
CA TYR A 113 -8.45 -0.43 3.61
C TYR A 113 -7.05 -0.36 4.22
N ILE A 114 -6.46 0.83 4.27
CA ILE A 114 -5.12 1.06 4.82
C ILE A 114 -5.21 2.14 5.90
N GLY A 115 -4.81 1.81 7.13
CA GLY A 115 -4.84 2.70 8.28
C GLY A 115 -3.75 3.77 8.25
N ASP A 116 -3.83 4.69 9.20
CA ASP A 116 -2.98 5.88 9.28
C ASP A 116 -1.48 5.55 9.39
N ASP A 117 -0.66 6.42 8.81
CA ASP A 117 0.81 6.39 8.89
C ASP A 117 1.43 5.05 8.46
N THR A 118 0.73 4.32 7.58
CA THR A 118 1.18 3.07 6.98
C THR A 118 1.91 3.31 5.65
N HIS A 119 3.05 2.66 5.47
CA HIS A 119 3.89 2.82 4.29
C HIS A 119 4.08 1.52 3.52
N ILE A 120 3.69 1.54 2.25
CA ILE A 120 3.79 0.43 1.32
C ILE A 120 4.90 0.72 0.31
N GLN A 121 6.05 0.06 0.48
CA GLN A 121 7.21 0.25 -0.38
C GLN A 121 6.98 -0.28 -1.80
N ALA A 122 7.92 0.04 -2.69
CA ALA A 122 7.77 -0.14 -4.12
C ALA A 122 7.40 -1.58 -4.56
N GLY A 123 6.58 -1.67 -5.61
CA GLY A 123 6.26 -2.93 -6.28
C GLY A 123 5.39 -3.90 -5.47
N CYS A 124 4.66 -3.43 -4.45
CA CYS A 124 3.71 -4.29 -3.74
C CYS A 124 2.41 -4.48 -4.52
N ASN A 125 1.80 -5.65 -4.38
CA ASN A 125 0.51 -5.97 -4.99
C ASN A 125 -0.54 -6.16 -3.89
N LEU A 126 -1.53 -5.27 -3.85
CA LEU A 126 -2.57 -5.17 -2.82
C LEU A 126 -3.92 -5.45 -3.48
N LYS A 127 -4.55 -6.56 -3.12
CA LYS A 127 -5.82 -6.97 -3.73
C LYS A 127 -6.93 -7.10 -2.70
N GLY A 128 -8.08 -6.51 -2.98
CA GLY A 128 -9.34 -6.78 -2.30
C GLY A 128 -10.32 -7.37 -3.29
N PHE A 129 -10.42 -8.70 -3.37
CA PHE A 129 -11.21 -9.39 -4.39
C PHE A 129 -11.90 -10.60 -3.76
N GLY A 130 -13.24 -10.57 -3.68
CA GLY A 130 -14.03 -11.53 -2.92
C GLY A 130 -13.94 -11.29 -1.40
N GLY A 131 -12.71 -11.30 -0.85
CA GLY A 131 -12.38 -10.87 0.51
C GLY A 131 -11.68 -9.50 0.53
N ASN A 132 -11.89 -8.73 1.59
CA ASN A 132 -11.22 -7.43 1.76
C ASN A 132 -9.76 -7.61 2.15
N LEU A 133 -8.92 -6.64 1.77
CA LEU A 133 -7.62 -6.45 2.38
C LEU A 133 -7.69 -5.31 3.38
N ARG A 134 -7.37 -5.59 4.64
CA ARG A 134 -7.36 -4.62 5.74
C ARG A 134 -5.96 -4.55 6.30
N ILE A 135 -5.33 -3.38 6.19
CA ILE A 135 -4.03 -3.08 6.78
C ILE A 135 -4.23 -1.99 7.82
N GLY A 136 -3.78 -2.23 9.04
CA GLY A 136 -3.90 -1.32 10.18
C GLY A 136 -3.04 -0.06 10.06
N ALA A 137 -2.91 0.65 11.17
CA ALA A 137 -2.09 1.85 11.29
C ALA A 137 -0.63 1.51 11.64
N ASN A 138 0.30 2.41 11.27
CA ASN A 138 1.74 2.27 11.55
C ASN A 138 2.36 0.97 10.99
N VAL A 139 1.79 0.42 9.92
CA VAL A 139 2.31 -0.80 9.29
C VAL A 139 3.43 -0.45 8.31
N GLN A 140 4.50 -1.23 8.33
CA GLN A 140 5.64 -1.06 7.45
C GLN A 140 5.74 -2.27 6.51
N VAL A 141 5.41 -2.06 5.23
CA VAL A 141 5.48 -3.10 4.20
C VAL A 141 6.66 -2.84 3.29
N ALA A 142 7.67 -3.71 3.35
CA ALA A 142 8.87 -3.61 2.53
C ALA A 142 8.59 -3.96 1.04
N PRO A 143 9.53 -3.71 0.12
CA PRO A 143 9.28 -3.85 -1.31
C PRO A 143 8.85 -5.26 -1.73
N GLY A 144 8.02 -5.34 -2.77
CA GLY A 144 7.66 -6.59 -3.44
C GLY A 144 6.74 -7.52 -2.64
N CYS A 145 6.05 -7.03 -1.61
CA CYS A 145 5.07 -7.84 -0.89
C CYS A 145 3.79 -8.05 -1.70
N THR A 146 3.13 -9.19 -1.53
CA THR A 146 1.89 -9.55 -2.24
C THR A 146 0.84 -10.04 -1.26
N PHE A 147 -0.41 -9.61 -1.48
CA PHE A 147 -1.58 -10.03 -0.73
C PHE A 147 -2.56 -10.71 -1.70
N SER A 148 -2.76 -12.03 -1.54
CA SER A 148 -3.56 -12.86 -2.45
C SER A 148 -4.87 -13.28 -1.79
N PRO A 149 -6.00 -12.57 -2.00
CA PRO A 149 -7.25 -12.79 -1.28
C PRO A 149 -8.11 -13.96 -1.82
N TYR A 150 -7.65 -14.64 -2.87
CA TYR A 150 -8.29 -15.82 -3.45
C TYR A 150 -7.26 -16.72 -4.12
N GLU A 151 -7.67 -17.95 -4.41
CA GLU A 151 -6.94 -18.94 -5.19
C GLU A 151 -7.82 -19.48 -6.32
N HIS A 152 -7.20 -19.89 -7.43
CA HIS A 152 -7.91 -20.61 -8.48
C HIS A 152 -8.22 -22.04 -8.03
N CYS A 153 -9.41 -22.54 -8.36
CA CYS A 153 -9.71 -23.95 -8.17
C CYS A 153 -8.94 -24.79 -9.21
N PHE A 154 -8.40 -25.93 -8.79
CA PHE A 154 -7.59 -26.80 -9.65
C PHE A 154 -7.79 -28.29 -9.36
N ASP A 155 -8.85 -28.66 -8.64
CA ASP A 155 -9.09 -30.03 -8.18
C ASP A 155 -9.49 -30.98 -9.33
N ASP A 156 -10.05 -30.45 -10.42
CA ASP A 156 -10.45 -31.24 -11.60
C ASP A 156 -9.33 -31.25 -12.65
N PRO A 157 -8.63 -32.38 -12.87
CA PRO A 157 -7.53 -32.45 -13.84
C PRO A 157 -8.00 -32.47 -15.30
N ASP A 158 -9.28 -32.74 -15.57
CA ASP A 158 -9.84 -32.85 -16.93
C ASP A 158 -10.34 -31.51 -17.47
N ARG A 159 -10.37 -30.46 -16.65
CA ARG A 159 -10.82 -29.12 -17.02
C ARG A 159 -9.71 -28.08 -16.87
N PRO A 160 -9.55 -27.13 -17.82
CA PRO A 160 -8.61 -26.03 -17.65
C PRO A 160 -8.89 -25.21 -16.38
N ILE A 161 -7.86 -24.85 -15.60
CA ILE A 161 -7.97 -24.07 -14.34
C ILE A 161 -8.86 -22.84 -14.48
N ARG A 162 -8.76 -22.10 -15.61
CA ARG A 162 -9.55 -20.88 -15.87
C ARG A 162 -11.06 -21.10 -15.86
N GLU A 163 -11.52 -22.36 -16.00
CA GLU A 163 -12.93 -22.73 -16.05
C GLU A 163 -13.43 -23.30 -14.71
N GLN A 164 -12.53 -23.56 -13.76
CA GLN A 164 -12.86 -24.18 -12.47
C GLN A 164 -13.26 -23.17 -11.39
N GLY A 165 -13.14 -21.87 -11.67
CA GLY A 165 -13.51 -20.79 -10.76
C GLY A 165 -12.42 -20.42 -9.77
N ILE A 166 -12.82 -19.71 -8.71
CA ILE A 166 -11.95 -19.25 -7.64
C ILE A 166 -12.57 -19.57 -6.28
N ARG A 167 -11.72 -19.75 -5.28
CA ARG A 167 -12.10 -19.89 -3.86
C ARG A 167 -11.42 -18.82 -3.03
N HIS A 168 -12.04 -18.41 -1.93
CA HIS A 168 -11.47 -17.45 -0.98
C HIS A 168 -11.84 -17.85 0.45
N GLU A 169 -10.90 -17.70 1.38
CA GLU A 169 -11.09 -17.99 2.81
C GLU A 169 -11.46 -16.75 3.65
N GLY A 170 -11.83 -15.65 2.99
CA GLY A 170 -12.29 -14.40 3.62
C GLY A 170 -11.26 -13.27 3.55
N ASP A 171 -11.35 -12.33 4.49
CA ASP A 171 -10.49 -11.14 4.52
C ASP A 171 -9.03 -11.49 4.86
N ILE A 172 -8.09 -10.75 4.25
CA ILE A 172 -6.71 -10.65 4.75
C ILE A 172 -6.65 -9.48 5.72
N VAL A 173 -6.18 -9.73 6.94
CA VAL A 173 -6.10 -8.71 7.99
C VAL A 173 -4.66 -8.59 8.50
N VAL A 174 -4.06 -7.44 8.28
CA VAL A 174 -2.80 -7.02 8.91
C VAL A 174 -3.14 -5.98 9.97
N GLU A 175 -2.92 -6.30 11.23
CA GLU A 175 -3.19 -5.37 12.33
C GLU A 175 -2.10 -4.29 12.46
N ASP A 176 -2.29 -3.36 13.40
CA ASP A 176 -1.39 -2.22 13.57
C ASP A 176 0.04 -2.62 13.97
N ASP A 177 1.01 -1.74 13.69
CA ASP A 177 2.43 -1.88 14.06
C ASP A 177 3.10 -3.18 13.53
N VAL A 178 2.58 -3.73 12.43
CA VAL A 178 3.18 -4.91 11.78
C VAL A 178 4.33 -4.48 10.86
N TRP A 179 5.40 -5.28 10.86
CA TRP A 179 6.48 -5.18 9.87
C TRP A 179 6.47 -6.40 8.95
N LEU A 180 6.29 -6.18 7.65
CA LEU A 180 6.50 -7.18 6.61
C LEU A 180 7.83 -6.95 5.90
N GLY A 181 8.74 -7.92 5.99
CA GLY A 181 10.01 -7.95 5.27
C GLY A 181 9.82 -8.03 3.76
N ALA A 182 10.88 -7.74 2.99
CA ALA A 182 10.78 -7.64 1.54
C ALA A 182 10.33 -8.98 0.93
N GLY A 183 9.42 -8.93 -0.05
CA GLY A 183 8.94 -10.12 -0.75
C GLY A 183 8.06 -11.05 0.09
N VAL A 184 7.44 -10.58 1.18
CA VAL A 184 6.48 -11.40 1.92
C VAL A 184 5.21 -11.62 1.09
N ARG A 185 4.69 -12.84 1.12
CA ARG A 185 3.41 -13.22 0.50
C ARG A 185 2.41 -13.58 1.60
N VAL A 186 1.25 -12.95 1.59
CA VAL A 186 0.17 -13.21 2.55
C VAL A 186 -1.00 -13.81 1.77
N LEU A 187 -1.39 -15.04 2.15
CA LEU A 187 -2.48 -15.76 1.49
C LEU A 187 -3.83 -15.41 2.11
N ASP A 188 -4.89 -15.89 1.46
CA ASP A 188 -6.28 -15.63 1.80
C ASP A 188 -6.64 -16.09 3.21
N GLY A 189 -7.59 -15.38 3.85
CA GLY A 189 -8.05 -15.69 5.22
C GLY A 189 -7.03 -15.44 6.34
N VAL A 190 -5.81 -15.02 6.04
CA VAL A 190 -4.76 -14.82 7.05
C VAL A 190 -4.96 -13.53 7.86
N ARG A 191 -4.84 -13.66 9.18
CA ARG A 191 -4.69 -12.54 10.11
C ARG A 191 -3.26 -12.46 10.67
N ILE A 192 -2.59 -11.33 10.50
CA ILE A 192 -1.29 -11.02 11.10
C ILE A 192 -1.53 -10.07 12.27
N GLY A 193 -1.31 -10.57 13.49
CA GLY A 193 -1.63 -9.87 14.73
C GLY A 193 -0.75 -8.65 14.99
N ARG A 194 -1.27 -7.71 15.80
CA ARG A 194 -0.63 -6.44 16.13
C ARG A 194 0.82 -6.63 16.55
N GLY A 195 1.70 -5.79 16.01
CA GLY A 195 3.11 -5.81 16.36
C GLY A 195 3.89 -6.99 15.78
N ALA A 196 3.31 -7.88 14.98
CA ALA A 196 4.07 -9.01 14.42
C ALA A 196 5.16 -8.56 13.43
N VAL A 197 6.21 -9.36 13.31
CA VAL A 197 7.30 -9.18 12.34
C VAL A 197 7.37 -10.40 11.45
N ILE A 198 7.25 -10.19 10.15
CA ILE A 198 7.37 -11.25 9.15
C ILE A 198 8.70 -11.08 8.42
N GLY A 199 9.56 -12.09 8.51
CA GLY A 199 10.87 -12.10 7.84
C GLY A 199 10.75 -12.03 6.32
N ALA A 200 11.78 -11.48 5.67
CA ALA A 200 11.82 -11.34 4.21
C ALA A 200 11.62 -12.69 3.50
N GLY A 201 10.90 -12.67 2.37
CA GLY A 201 10.62 -13.83 1.54
C GLY A 201 9.63 -14.85 2.10
N ALA A 202 9.08 -14.62 3.31
CA ALA A 202 8.16 -15.58 3.92
C ALA A 202 6.84 -15.72 3.16
N VAL A 203 6.24 -16.91 3.20
CA VAL A 203 4.87 -17.17 2.71
C VAL A 203 3.98 -17.46 3.91
N VAL A 204 3.12 -16.50 4.24
CA VAL A 204 2.20 -16.59 5.38
C VAL A 204 0.94 -17.29 4.91
N THR A 205 0.80 -18.56 5.32
CA THR A 205 -0.32 -19.43 4.96
C THR A 205 -1.29 -19.69 6.12
N ARG A 206 -0.97 -19.15 7.32
CA ARG A 206 -1.77 -19.27 8.54
C ARG A 206 -1.61 -18.00 9.35
N SER A 207 -2.62 -17.65 10.13
CA SER A 207 -2.61 -16.47 11.01
C SER A 207 -1.42 -16.46 11.95
N ILE A 208 -0.82 -15.28 12.14
CA ILE A 208 0.36 -15.05 12.96
C ILE A 208 -0.07 -14.31 14.24
N PRO A 209 0.28 -14.82 15.45
CA PRO A 209 -0.10 -14.17 16.70
C PRO A 209 0.49 -12.76 16.86
N PRO A 210 -0.14 -11.90 17.68
CA PRO A 210 0.43 -10.59 18.03
C PRO A 210 1.85 -10.71 18.58
N ASN A 211 2.68 -9.72 18.24
CA ASN A 211 4.10 -9.63 18.61
C ASN A 211 4.99 -10.80 18.19
N ALA A 212 4.47 -11.78 17.45
CA ALA A 212 5.27 -12.90 16.97
C ALA A 212 6.27 -12.43 15.89
N VAL A 213 7.45 -13.02 15.89
CA VAL A 213 8.43 -12.92 14.81
C VAL A 213 8.37 -14.24 14.04
N ALA A 214 7.92 -14.21 12.79
CA ALA A 214 7.75 -15.39 11.96
C ALA A 214 8.53 -15.27 10.64
N ALA A 215 9.05 -16.38 10.12
CA ALA A 215 9.70 -16.42 8.82
C ALA A 215 9.59 -17.81 8.18
N GLY A 216 9.98 -17.92 6.90
CA GLY A 216 10.04 -19.19 6.16
C GLY A 216 8.90 -19.41 5.18
N VAL A 217 8.97 -20.54 4.47
CA VAL A 217 7.99 -20.98 3.47
C VAL A 217 7.58 -22.42 3.79
N PRO A 218 6.41 -22.65 4.38
CA PRO A 218 5.49 -21.65 4.96
C PRO A 218 6.05 -20.98 6.23
N ALA A 219 5.56 -19.78 6.55
CA ALA A 219 5.99 -19.01 7.70
C ALA A 219 5.71 -19.75 9.02
N ARG A 220 6.67 -19.70 9.95
CA ARG A 220 6.57 -20.26 11.30
C ARG A 220 7.04 -19.24 12.32
N VAL A 221 6.35 -19.19 13.47
CA VAL A 221 6.76 -18.36 14.60
C VAL A 221 8.10 -18.88 15.11
N LEU A 222 9.09 -18.00 15.20
CA LEU A 222 10.44 -18.29 15.68
C LEU A 222 10.62 -17.83 17.12
N ARG A 223 10.07 -16.67 17.45
CA ARG A 223 10.12 -16.04 18.78
C ARG A 223 9.06 -14.95 18.87
N TYR A 224 9.02 -14.23 19.99
CA TYR A 224 8.21 -13.02 20.14
C TYR A 224 9.10 -11.77 20.30
N ARG A 225 8.59 -10.61 19.87
CA ARG A 225 9.24 -9.31 20.12
C ARG A 225 9.41 -9.08 21.62
N GLY A 226 10.47 -8.37 22.00
CA GLY A 226 10.80 -8.09 23.40
C GLY A 226 11.46 -9.26 24.14
N GLN A 227 11.36 -10.48 23.62
CA GLN A 227 12.27 -11.56 23.98
C GLN A 227 13.56 -11.34 23.17
N GLY A 228 14.71 -11.40 23.83
CA GLY A 228 16.04 -11.06 23.27
C GLY A 228 16.40 -11.78 21.96
N PRO A 229 17.56 -11.51 21.37
CA PRO A 229 17.97 -12.20 20.16
C PRO A 229 18.02 -13.72 20.40
N ALA A 230 17.68 -14.47 19.36
CA ALA A 230 18.01 -15.90 19.28
C ALA A 230 19.52 -16.07 19.10
#